data_AF-A0A2N9NIL8-F1
#
_entry.id   AF-A0A2N9NIL8-F1
#
_cell.length_a   1.000
_cell.length_b   1.000
_cell.length_c   1.000
_cell.angle_alpha   90.00
_cell.angle_beta   90.00
_cell.angle_gamma   90.00
#
_symmetry.space_group_name_H-M   'P 1'
#
loop_
_entity.id
_entity.type
_entity.pdbx_description
1 polymer ?
#
loop_
_entity_poly.entity_id
_entity_poly.type
_entity_poly.pdbx_seq_one_letter_code
_entity_poly.pdbx_strand_id
1 'polypeptide(L)'
;MRRVWLFAVILGTGAGLTTFLVLLARPPAAPPLPKPNGYDDFLAAAAAWKGHIDDANPRDPAALRALVATNAQTLRCLRRGLDREFCLPFAITNMSSISVLVQLLAAEGMAAGLDHRFLAAARCYDTAIRFGNQISRGGPFNNRLVGISCETIGCNGLVQLMPKLTFAEDRVVLAELEQIDQTHVRWEDVVRNQRRLVPISLGKGLHPLRWAAAWRQVWKEDRRIETDHQIIVAHERLIATELALRCFRSDRGHAPGRLEELVAAYLPQIPQDPFSGQTLIYRPTGANWLLYSVGPDGVDHGGKPAPRASRQGDVFFDSPW
;
A
#
# COMPACT_ATOMS: atom_id res chain seq x y z
N MET A 1 -30.61 31.81 32.16
CA MET A 1 -29.31 31.12 32.37
C MET A 1 -29.45 29.64 32.76
N ARG A 2 -30.30 29.25 33.73
CA ARG A 2 -30.47 27.83 34.16
C ARG A 2 -30.92 26.83 33.07
N ARG A 3 -31.81 27.23 32.15
CA ARG A 3 -32.31 26.35 31.07
C ARG A 3 -31.23 26.02 30.02
N VAL A 4 -30.34 26.97 29.70
CA VAL A 4 -29.25 26.78 28.74
C VAL A 4 -28.21 25.78 29.28
N TRP A 5 -27.93 25.81 30.58
CA TRP A 5 -27.06 24.82 31.25
C TRP A 5 -27.66 23.41 31.25
N LEU A 6 -28.97 23.27 31.48
CA LEU A 6 -29.65 21.97 31.40
C LEU A 6 -29.61 21.38 29.98
N PHE A 7 -29.83 22.20 28.93
CA PHE A 7 -29.69 21.74 27.54
C PHE A 7 -28.25 21.36 27.19
N ALA A 8 -27.25 22.13 27.63
CA ALA A 8 -25.84 21.81 27.41
C ALA A 8 -25.41 20.51 28.12
N VAL A 9 -25.91 20.25 29.33
CA VAL A 9 -25.65 19.01 30.06
C VAL A 9 -26.34 17.81 29.40
N ILE A 10 -27.59 17.95 28.92
CA ILE A 10 -28.32 16.87 28.21
C ILE A 10 -27.69 16.57 26.84
N LEU A 11 -27.23 17.59 26.10
CA LEU A 11 -26.48 17.41 24.85
C LEU A 11 -25.11 16.77 25.12
N GLY A 12 -24.42 17.18 26.18
CA GLY A 12 -23.14 16.60 26.60
C GLY A 12 -23.26 15.15 27.06
N THR A 13 -24.31 14.80 27.82
CA THR A 13 -24.58 13.42 28.23
C THR A 13 -25.10 12.57 27.07
N GLY A 14 -25.90 13.14 26.17
CA GLY A 14 -26.34 12.48 24.94
C GLY A 14 -25.17 12.15 24.01
N ALA A 15 -24.29 13.12 23.73
CA ALA A 15 -23.07 12.91 22.94
C ALA A 15 -22.08 11.96 23.63
N GLY A 16 -21.97 12.02 24.96
CA GLY A 16 -21.18 11.09 25.76
C GLY A 16 -21.75 9.66 25.69
N LEU A 17 -23.06 9.51 25.78
CA LEU A 17 -23.76 8.23 25.70
C LEU A 17 -23.68 7.63 24.30
N THR A 18 -23.86 8.41 23.23
CA THR A 18 -23.68 7.92 21.85
C THR A 18 -22.24 7.51 21.59
N THR A 19 -21.26 8.29 22.04
CA THR A 19 -19.83 7.93 21.92
C THR A 19 -19.53 6.64 22.69
N PHE A 20 -20.09 6.52 23.91
CA PHE A 20 -19.95 5.32 24.74
C PHE A 20 -20.63 4.08 24.11
N LEU A 21 -21.80 4.25 23.50
CA LEU A 21 -22.51 3.17 22.80
C LEU A 21 -21.79 2.75 21.51
N VAL A 22 -21.20 3.69 20.77
CA VAL A 22 -20.33 3.38 19.60
C VAL A 22 -19.09 2.62 20.04
N LEU A 23 -18.49 3.00 21.18
CA LEU A 23 -17.37 2.27 21.77
C LEU A 23 -17.78 0.86 22.22
N LEU A 24 -19.04 0.63 22.60
CA LEU A 24 -19.57 -0.69 22.97
C LEU A 24 -20.08 -1.51 21.77
N ALA A 25 -20.32 -0.89 20.63
CA ALA A 25 -20.85 -1.55 19.45
C ALA A 25 -19.85 -2.57 18.89
N ARG A 26 -20.32 -3.80 18.65
CA ARG A 26 -19.52 -4.83 18.01
C ARG A 26 -19.44 -4.54 16.50
N PRO A 27 -18.26 -4.65 15.88
CA PRO A 27 -18.14 -4.52 14.43
C PRO A 27 -18.99 -5.60 13.74
N PRO A 28 -19.53 -5.32 12.54
CA PRO A 28 -20.29 -6.30 11.77
C PRO A 28 -19.44 -7.53 11.47
N ALA A 29 -20.10 -8.69 11.32
CA ALA A 29 -19.45 -9.96 11.02
C ALA A 29 -18.54 -9.86 9.79
N ALA A 30 -17.50 -10.69 9.74
CA ALA A 30 -16.64 -10.78 8.56
C ALA A 30 -17.47 -11.28 7.36
N PRO A 31 -17.19 -10.78 6.14
CA PRO A 31 -17.82 -11.32 4.93
C PRO A 31 -17.47 -12.81 4.77
N PRO A 32 -18.32 -13.60 4.09
CA PRO A 32 -18.00 -15.00 3.80
C PRO A 32 -16.73 -15.08 2.94
N LEU A 33 -15.97 -16.17 3.11
CA LEU A 33 -14.77 -16.39 2.32
C LEU A 33 -15.14 -16.73 0.87
N PRO A 34 -14.44 -16.15 -0.13
CA PRO A 34 -14.70 -16.44 -1.53
C PRO A 34 -14.35 -17.90 -1.85
N LYS A 35 -14.99 -18.44 -2.89
CA LYS A 35 -14.74 -19.81 -3.39
C LYS A 35 -14.69 -19.79 -4.92
N PRO A 36 -13.52 -19.95 -5.55
CA PRO A 36 -12.19 -20.17 -4.95
C PRO A 36 -11.64 -18.92 -4.25
N ASN A 37 -10.73 -19.09 -3.27
CA ASN A 37 -10.05 -18.00 -2.58
C ASN A 37 -8.57 -17.92 -3.02
N GLY A 38 -8.11 -16.74 -3.42
CA GLY A 38 -6.69 -16.51 -3.73
C GLY A 38 -5.74 -16.82 -2.56
N TYR A 39 -6.24 -16.77 -1.31
CA TYR A 39 -5.47 -17.16 -0.13
C TYR A 39 -4.96 -18.61 -0.20
N ASP A 40 -5.77 -19.52 -0.72
CA ASP A 40 -5.40 -20.94 -0.82
C ASP A 40 -4.26 -21.14 -1.84
N ASP A 41 -4.24 -20.32 -2.90
CA ASP A 41 -3.16 -20.32 -3.90
C ASP A 41 -1.86 -19.74 -3.35
N PHE A 42 -1.92 -18.72 -2.49
CA PHE A 42 -0.73 -18.19 -1.81
C PHE A 42 -0.15 -19.20 -0.82
N LEU A 43 -0.99 -19.93 -0.09
CA LEU A 43 -0.52 -21.05 0.74
C LEU A 43 0.12 -22.15 -0.11
N ALA A 44 -0.49 -22.52 -1.24
CA ALA A 44 0.08 -23.49 -2.14
C ALA A 44 1.41 -23.02 -2.75
N ALA A 45 1.53 -21.71 -3.06
CA ALA A 45 2.78 -21.11 -3.52
C ALA A 45 3.86 -21.17 -2.42
N ALA A 46 3.52 -20.75 -1.19
CA ALA A 46 4.43 -20.80 -0.05
C ALA A 46 4.92 -22.22 0.24
N ALA A 47 4.04 -23.22 0.15
CA ALA A 47 4.40 -24.62 0.33
C ALA A 47 5.28 -25.19 -0.81
N ALA A 48 5.17 -24.65 -2.01
CA ALA A 48 5.97 -25.06 -3.18
C ALA A 48 7.35 -24.39 -3.23
N TRP A 49 7.59 -23.37 -2.40
CA TRP A 49 8.85 -22.62 -2.35
C TRP A 49 10.04 -23.51 -1.98
N LYS A 50 11.16 -23.33 -2.69
CA LYS A 50 12.42 -24.04 -2.49
C LYS A 50 13.62 -23.09 -2.49
N GLY A 51 14.54 -23.29 -1.53
CA GLY A 51 15.76 -22.49 -1.34
C GLY A 51 15.55 -21.27 -0.43
N HIS A 52 16.60 -20.49 -0.17
CA HIS A 52 16.51 -19.20 0.50
C HIS A 52 16.97 -18.07 -0.42
N ILE A 53 16.40 -16.87 -0.32
CA ILE A 53 16.87 -15.76 -1.16
C ILE A 53 18.30 -15.35 -0.80
N ASP A 54 18.69 -15.50 0.47
CA ASP A 54 20.06 -15.21 0.92
C ASP A 54 21.10 -16.13 0.26
N ASP A 55 20.67 -17.27 -0.30
CA ASP A 55 21.55 -18.18 -1.04
C ASP A 55 21.90 -17.63 -2.44
N ALA A 56 21.11 -16.69 -2.97
CA ALA A 56 21.33 -16.11 -4.29
C ALA A 56 21.97 -14.72 -4.18
N ASN A 57 23.18 -14.58 -4.71
CA ASN A 57 23.83 -13.27 -4.82
C ASN A 57 22.96 -12.33 -5.69
N PRO A 58 22.45 -11.20 -5.16
CA PRO A 58 21.58 -10.29 -5.90
C PRO A 58 22.26 -9.63 -7.12
N ARG A 59 23.59 -9.71 -7.20
CA ARG A 59 24.39 -9.19 -8.32
C ARG A 59 24.78 -10.26 -9.34
N ASP A 60 24.40 -11.53 -9.12
CA ASP A 60 24.69 -12.63 -10.04
C ASP A 60 23.43 -13.00 -10.85
N PRO A 61 23.36 -12.61 -12.14
CA PRO A 61 22.22 -12.95 -12.99
C PRO A 61 22.01 -14.47 -13.13
N ALA A 62 23.07 -15.28 -13.11
CA ALA A 62 22.95 -16.73 -13.28
C ALA A 62 22.30 -17.36 -12.03
N ALA A 63 22.73 -16.96 -10.84
CA ALA A 63 22.13 -17.40 -9.59
C ALA A 63 20.66 -17.00 -9.48
N LEU A 64 20.32 -15.76 -9.81
CA LEU A 64 18.92 -15.28 -9.81
C LEU A 64 18.05 -16.06 -10.81
N ARG A 65 18.54 -16.31 -12.03
CA ARG A 65 17.81 -17.12 -13.03
C ARG A 65 17.60 -18.56 -12.54
N ALA A 66 18.61 -19.17 -11.91
CA ALA A 66 18.50 -20.50 -11.34
C ALA A 66 17.45 -20.56 -10.21
N LEU A 67 17.43 -19.56 -9.33
CA LEU A 67 16.43 -19.44 -8.25
C LEU A 67 15.01 -19.31 -8.83
N VAL A 68 14.82 -18.42 -9.81
CA VAL A 68 13.53 -18.21 -10.49
C VAL A 68 13.07 -19.48 -11.21
N ALA A 69 13.97 -20.14 -11.95
CA ALA A 69 13.66 -21.38 -12.65
C ALA A 69 13.25 -22.51 -11.69
N THR A 70 13.98 -22.66 -10.57
CA THR A 70 13.69 -23.65 -9.52
C THR A 70 12.30 -23.43 -8.92
N ASN A 71 11.86 -22.18 -8.83
CA ASN A 71 10.60 -21.77 -8.21
C ASN A 71 9.51 -21.33 -9.22
N ALA A 72 9.60 -21.74 -10.48
CA ALA A 72 8.63 -21.36 -11.50
C ALA A 72 7.18 -21.77 -11.14
N GLN A 73 7.00 -22.91 -10.47
CA GLN A 73 5.68 -23.33 -9.99
C GLN A 73 5.13 -22.42 -8.90
N THR A 74 5.98 -21.95 -7.99
CA THR A 74 5.62 -20.99 -6.93
C THR A 74 5.11 -19.69 -7.53
N LEU A 75 5.82 -19.13 -8.50
CA LEU A 75 5.39 -17.92 -9.23
C LEU A 75 4.06 -18.12 -9.98
N ARG A 76 3.84 -19.29 -10.58
CA ARG A 76 2.56 -19.62 -11.23
C ARG A 76 1.40 -19.65 -10.23
N CYS A 77 1.57 -20.32 -9.09
CA CYS A 77 0.56 -20.36 -8.04
C CYS A 77 0.27 -18.96 -7.48
N LEU A 78 1.32 -18.16 -7.23
CA LEU A 78 1.20 -16.78 -6.77
C LEU A 78 0.37 -15.94 -7.75
N ARG A 79 0.74 -15.91 -9.03
CA ARG A 79 0.01 -15.14 -10.05
C ARG A 79 -1.46 -15.58 -10.17
N ARG A 80 -1.73 -16.89 -10.11
CA ARG A 80 -3.10 -17.43 -10.09
C ARG A 80 -3.90 -16.94 -8.88
N GLY A 81 -3.27 -16.81 -7.72
CA GLY A 81 -3.90 -16.25 -6.52
C GLY A 81 -4.25 -14.78 -6.66
N LEU A 82 -3.43 -14.00 -7.37
CA LEU A 82 -3.71 -12.58 -7.65
C LEU A 82 -4.94 -12.38 -8.54
N ASP A 83 -5.23 -13.32 -9.44
CA ASP A 83 -6.37 -13.27 -10.37
C ASP A 83 -7.70 -13.75 -9.75
N ARG A 84 -7.69 -14.17 -8.48
CA ARG A 84 -8.88 -14.62 -7.76
C ARG A 84 -9.33 -13.59 -6.74
N GLU A 85 -10.61 -13.63 -6.43
CA GLU A 85 -11.13 -12.93 -5.26
C GLU A 85 -10.39 -13.43 -4.01
N PHE A 86 -10.00 -12.49 -3.14
CA PHE A 86 -9.15 -12.77 -2.00
C PHE A 86 -9.75 -12.20 -0.72
N CYS A 87 -9.85 -13.06 0.27
CA CYS A 87 -10.17 -12.66 1.63
C CYS A 87 -9.37 -13.54 2.58
N LEU A 88 -8.60 -12.91 3.48
CA LEU A 88 -7.92 -13.65 4.53
C LEU A 88 -8.95 -14.33 5.45
N PRO A 89 -8.81 -15.63 5.73
CA PRO A 89 -9.53 -16.26 6.82
C PRO A 89 -9.24 -15.51 8.12
N PHE A 90 -10.32 -15.26 8.87
CA PHE A 90 -10.27 -14.42 10.04
C PHE A 90 -9.31 -15.00 11.11
N ALA A 91 -8.62 -14.11 11.84
CA ALA A 91 -7.65 -14.40 12.91
C ALA A 91 -6.29 -14.99 12.48
N ILE A 92 -5.96 -15.01 11.19
CA ILE A 92 -4.60 -15.34 10.75
C ILE A 92 -3.72 -14.08 10.83
N THR A 93 -2.83 -14.06 11.83
CA THR A 93 -1.92 -12.93 12.10
C THR A 93 -0.48 -13.21 11.69
N ASN A 94 -0.10 -14.47 11.53
CA ASN A 94 1.23 -14.86 11.07
C ASN A 94 1.21 -15.09 9.55
N MET A 95 1.91 -14.22 8.82
CA MET A 95 2.03 -14.25 7.36
C MET A 95 3.44 -14.61 6.89
N SER A 96 4.35 -15.05 7.76
CA SER A 96 5.77 -15.23 7.41
C SER A 96 5.99 -16.15 6.20
N SER A 97 5.20 -17.21 6.09
CA SER A 97 5.25 -18.15 4.96
C SER A 97 4.77 -17.55 3.64
N ILE A 98 3.82 -16.60 3.67
CA ILE A 98 3.26 -15.96 2.48
C ILE A 98 4.10 -14.73 2.10
N SER A 99 4.57 -13.96 3.09
CA SER A 99 5.34 -12.74 2.84
C SER A 99 6.66 -13.00 2.13
N VAL A 100 7.26 -14.18 2.31
CA VAL A 100 8.50 -14.57 1.61
C VAL A 100 8.31 -14.58 0.09
N LEU A 101 7.09 -14.76 -0.41
CA LEU A 101 6.79 -14.81 -1.84
C LEU A 101 7.18 -13.53 -2.60
N VAL A 102 7.13 -12.38 -1.93
CA VAL A 102 7.55 -11.10 -2.54
C VAL A 102 9.04 -11.09 -2.90
N GLN A 103 9.86 -11.85 -2.16
CA GLN A 103 11.30 -11.95 -2.41
C GLN A 103 11.58 -12.62 -3.76
N LEU A 104 10.79 -13.62 -4.16
CA LEU A 104 10.94 -14.26 -5.47
C LEU A 104 10.45 -13.37 -6.61
N LEU A 105 9.40 -12.59 -6.41
CA LEU A 105 9.01 -11.55 -7.38
C LEU A 105 10.13 -10.52 -7.56
N ALA A 106 10.76 -10.09 -6.46
CA ALA A 106 11.90 -9.18 -6.53
C ALA A 106 13.10 -9.83 -7.23
N ALA A 107 13.39 -11.11 -6.98
CA ALA A 107 14.44 -11.86 -7.66
C ALA A 107 14.19 -12.01 -9.17
N GLU A 108 12.93 -12.29 -9.57
CA GLU A 108 12.52 -12.34 -10.97
C GLU A 108 12.66 -10.97 -11.64
N GLY A 109 12.25 -9.90 -10.95
CA GLY A 109 12.43 -8.52 -11.41
C GLY A 109 13.90 -8.15 -11.60
N MET A 110 14.76 -8.46 -10.63
CA MET A 110 16.20 -8.23 -10.73
C MET A 110 16.83 -9.02 -11.88
N ALA A 111 16.49 -10.29 -12.05
CA ALA A 111 16.98 -11.12 -13.15
C ALA A 111 16.58 -10.53 -14.52
N ALA A 112 15.31 -10.14 -14.68
CA ALA A 112 14.83 -9.50 -15.91
C ALA A 112 15.51 -8.14 -16.16
N GLY A 113 15.77 -7.35 -15.12
CA GLY A 113 16.47 -6.08 -15.22
C GLY A 113 17.93 -6.24 -15.67
N LEU A 114 18.63 -7.27 -15.17
CA LEU A 114 19.99 -7.63 -15.60
C LEU A 114 20.03 -8.14 -17.05
N ASP A 115 18.93 -8.71 -17.53
CA ASP A 115 18.73 -9.10 -18.94
C ASP A 115 18.31 -7.95 -19.86
N HIS A 116 18.27 -6.70 -19.35
CA HIS A 116 17.75 -5.53 -20.06
C HIS A 116 16.28 -5.67 -20.52
N ARG A 117 15.50 -6.55 -19.88
CA ARG A 117 14.06 -6.71 -20.11
C ARG A 117 13.27 -5.86 -19.14
N PHE A 118 13.36 -4.53 -19.28
CA PHE A 118 12.89 -3.57 -18.27
C PHE A 118 11.38 -3.62 -18.03
N LEU A 119 10.53 -3.73 -19.07
CA LEU A 119 9.09 -3.91 -18.87
C LEU A 119 8.75 -5.20 -18.10
N ALA A 120 9.44 -6.31 -18.40
CA ALA A 120 9.22 -7.56 -17.69
C ALA A 120 9.63 -7.43 -16.21
N ALA A 121 10.72 -6.71 -15.94
CA ALA A 121 11.16 -6.40 -14.59
C ALA A 121 10.16 -5.50 -13.85
N ALA A 122 9.66 -4.44 -14.50
CA ALA A 122 8.65 -3.54 -13.93
C ALA A 122 7.37 -4.30 -13.56
N ARG A 123 6.86 -5.17 -14.44
CA ARG A 123 5.70 -6.02 -14.15
C ARG A 123 5.88 -6.91 -12.93
N CYS A 124 7.10 -7.36 -12.64
CA CYS A 124 7.36 -8.14 -11.42
C CYS A 124 7.20 -7.28 -10.16
N TYR A 125 7.62 -6.02 -10.22
CA TYR A 125 7.43 -5.07 -9.12
C TYR A 125 5.98 -4.60 -8.98
N ASP A 126 5.25 -4.36 -10.08
CA ASP A 126 3.80 -4.12 -10.05
C ASP A 126 3.06 -5.29 -9.38
N THR A 127 3.47 -6.52 -9.72
CA THR A 127 2.95 -7.75 -9.11
C THR A 127 3.23 -7.78 -7.60
N ALA A 128 4.39 -7.31 -7.15
CA ALA A 128 4.74 -7.22 -5.73
C ALA A 128 3.87 -6.20 -4.98
N ILE A 129 3.58 -5.04 -5.60
CA ILE A 129 2.68 -4.02 -5.05
C ILE A 129 1.26 -4.58 -4.94
N ARG A 130 0.72 -5.14 -6.04
CA ARG A 130 -0.60 -5.76 -6.06
C ARG A 130 -0.72 -6.88 -5.01
N PHE A 131 0.33 -7.68 -4.85
CA PHE A 131 0.40 -8.73 -3.82
C PHE A 131 0.31 -8.16 -2.40
N GLY A 132 1.07 -7.12 -2.08
CA GLY A 132 1.02 -6.45 -0.77
C GLY A 132 -0.36 -5.87 -0.44
N ASN A 133 -0.99 -5.23 -1.43
CA ASN A 133 -2.35 -4.72 -1.28
C ASN A 133 -3.35 -5.87 -1.05
N GLN A 134 -3.22 -6.96 -1.81
CA GLN A 134 -4.11 -8.11 -1.72
C GLN A 134 -4.04 -8.83 -0.36
N ILE A 135 -2.84 -9.13 0.14
CA ILE A 135 -2.66 -9.77 1.46
C ILE A 135 -3.07 -8.89 2.64
N SER A 136 -3.31 -7.59 2.40
CA SER A 136 -3.87 -6.68 3.41
C SER A 136 -5.40 -6.84 3.56
N ARG A 137 -6.09 -7.43 2.57
CA ARG A 137 -7.56 -7.52 2.54
C ARG A 137 -8.10 -8.52 3.55
N GLY A 138 -9.08 -8.09 4.34
CA GLY A 138 -9.71 -8.91 5.37
C GLY A 138 -8.85 -9.12 6.63
N GLY A 139 -7.59 -8.66 6.61
CA GLY A 139 -6.66 -8.80 7.72
C GLY A 139 -6.66 -7.63 8.71
N PRO A 140 -6.23 -7.85 9.96
CA PRO A 140 -5.91 -6.82 10.95
C PRO A 140 -4.63 -6.04 10.62
N PHE A 141 -4.20 -5.16 11.54
CA PHE A 141 -2.99 -4.34 11.44
C PHE A 141 -1.72 -5.10 11.04
N ASN A 142 -1.49 -6.29 11.59
CA ASN A 142 -0.29 -7.07 11.27
C ASN A 142 -0.21 -7.43 9.78
N ASN A 143 -1.34 -7.79 9.17
CA ASN A 143 -1.41 -8.15 7.75
C ASN A 143 -1.18 -6.91 6.87
N ARG A 144 -1.69 -5.73 7.29
CA ARG A 144 -1.39 -4.47 6.61
C ARG A 144 0.11 -4.15 6.65
N LEU A 145 0.78 -4.31 7.79
CA LEU A 145 2.22 -4.07 7.91
C LEU A 145 3.05 -4.96 6.97
N VAL A 146 2.64 -6.22 6.82
CA VAL A 146 3.26 -7.15 5.87
C VAL A 146 2.99 -6.69 4.43
N GLY A 147 1.77 -6.25 4.13
CA GLY A 147 1.42 -5.67 2.84
C GLY A 147 2.26 -4.45 2.47
N ILE A 148 2.38 -3.47 3.38
CA ILE A 148 3.23 -2.27 3.22
C ILE A 148 4.67 -2.66 2.88
N SER A 149 5.20 -3.69 3.54
CA SER A 149 6.57 -4.17 3.28
C SER A 149 6.71 -4.72 1.87
N CYS A 150 5.70 -5.45 1.37
CA CYS A 150 5.69 -5.98 0.01
C CYS A 150 5.56 -4.87 -1.04
N GLU A 151 4.65 -3.91 -0.82
CA GLU A 151 4.47 -2.71 -1.64
C GLU A 151 5.77 -1.88 -1.70
N THR A 152 6.44 -1.68 -0.56
CA THR A 152 7.72 -0.96 -0.48
C THR A 152 8.80 -1.61 -1.34
N ILE A 153 8.87 -2.95 -1.36
CA ILE A 153 9.82 -3.68 -2.21
C ILE A 153 9.51 -3.42 -3.69
N GLY A 154 8.23 -3.46 -4.07
CA GLY A 154 7.79 -3.16 -5.43
C GLY A 154 8.10 -1.72 -5.84
N CYS A 155 7.68 -0.73 -5.04
CA CYS A 155 7.94 0.69 -5.32
C CYS A 155 9.43 0.98 -5.47
N ASN A 156 10.29 0.47 -4.58
CA ASN A 156 11.74 0.66 -4.67
C ASN A 156 12.31 0.06 -5.97
N GLY A 157 11.82 -1.12 -6.37
CA GLY A 157 12.22 -1.76 -7.62
C GLY A 157 11.80 -0.95 -8.86
N LEU A 158 10.57 -0.43 -8.88
CA LEU A 158 10.09 0.45 -9.94
C LEU A 158 10.93 1.72 -10.05
N VAL A 159 11.14 2.44 -8.94
CA VAL A 159 11.93 3.69 -8.92
C VAL A 159 13.32 3.49 -9.51
N GLN A 160 14.00 2.37 -9.20
CA GLN A 160 15.31 2.04 -9.76
C GLN A 160 15.26 1.72 -11.27
N LEU A 161 14.15 1.21 -11.78
CA LEU A 161 13.96 0.87 -13.18
C LEU A 161 13.46 2.03 -14.03
N MET A 162 12.68 2.95 -13.48
CA MET A 162 12.04 4.06 -14.19
C MET A 162 12.96 4.78 -15.19
N PRO A 163 14.24 5.10 -14.87
CA PRO A 163 15.12 5.81 -15.82
C PRO A 163 15.48 4.99 -17.07
N LYS A 164 15.29 3.67 -17.00
CA LYS A 164 15.60 2.70 -18.06
C LYS A 164 14.38 2.31 -18.89
N LEU A 165 13.18 2.65 -18.44
CA LEU A 165 11.94 2.41 -19.18
C LEU A 165 11.82 3.38 -20.35
N THR A 166 11.33 2.87 -21.47
CA THR A 166 10.87 3.69 -22.59
C THR A 166 9.53 4.36 -22.28
N PHE A 167 9.19 5.46 -22.97
CA PHE A 167 7.90 6.13 -22.78
C PHE A 167 6.69 5.25 -23.11
N ALA A 168 6.85 4.26 -23.99
CA ALA A 168 5.79 3.29 -24.27
C ALA A 168 5.59 2.32 -23.09
N GLU A 169 6.69 1.91 -22.44
CA GLU A 169 6.65 1.06 -21.25
C GLU A 169 6.13 1.82 -20.03
N ASP A 170 6.44 3.12 -19.89
CA ASP A 170 5.90 3.98 -18.83
C ASP A 170 4.36 3.95 -18.81
N ARG A 171 3.71 3.99 -19.98
CA ARG A 171 2.24 3.89 -20.10
C ARG A 171 1.68 2.58 -19.60
N VAL A 172 2.41 1.48 -19.84
CA VAL A 172 1.98 0.15 -19.40
C VAL A 172 2.05 0.07 -17.88
N VAL A 173 3.16 0.51 -17.29
CA VAL A 173 3.35 0.52 -15.83
C VAL A 173 2.34 1.47 -15.16
N LEU A 174 2.10 2.64 -15.76
CA LEU A 174 1.11 3.60 -15.28
C LEU A 174 -0.29 2.97 -15.17
N ALA A 175 -0.74 2.28 -16.22
CA ALA A 175 -2.06 1.63 -16.22
C ALA A 175 -2.18 0.56 -15.12
N GLU A 176 -1.11 -0.18 -14.82
CA GLU A 176 -1.11 -1.18 -13.74
C GLU A 176 -1.18 -0.51 -12.36
N LEU A 177 -0.42 0.57 -12.13
CA LEU A 177 -0.47 1.34 -10.87
C LEU A 177 -1.84 2.00 -10.65
N GLU A 178 -2.50 2.47 -11.70
CA GLU A 178 -3.87 3.01 -11.59
C GLU A 178 -4.88 1.94 -11.13
N GLN A 179 -4.78 0.71 -11.66
CA GLN A 179 -5.61 -0.40 -11.21
C GLN A 179 -5.35 -0.75 -9.74
N ILE A 180 -4.09 -0.66 -9.30
CA ILE A 180 -3.71 -0.87 -7.91
C ILE A 180 -4.33 0.23 -7.01
N ASP A 181 -4.21 1.51 -7.39
CA ASP A 181 -4.76 2.63 -6.61
C ASP A 181 -6.30 2.54 -6.48
N GLN A 182 -7.00 2.22 -7.58
CA GLN A 182 -8.45 2.04 -7.57
C GLN A 182 -8.92 0.91 -6.64
N THR A 183 -8.08 -0.12 -6.50
CA THR A 183 -8.39 -1.29 -5.70
C THR A 183 -7.67 -1.28 -4.36
N HIS A 184 -7.04 -0.17 -3.97
CA HIS A 184 -6.26 -0.09 -2.74
C HIS A 184 -7.10 -0.42 -1.50
N VAL A 185 -6.51 -1.18 -0.56
CA VAL A 185 -7.15 -1.47 0.73
C VAL A 185 -7.43 -0.16 1.46
N ARG A 186 -8.65 -0.02 1.98
CA ARG A 186 -9.05 1.18 2.72
C ARG A 186 -8.62 1.07 4.19
N TRP A 187 -8.11 2.16 4.74
CA TRP A 187 -7.68 2.19 6.15
C TRP A 187 -8.82 1.79 7.10
N GLU A 188 -10.05 2.26 6.83
CA GLU A 188 -11.21 1.98 7.66
C GLU A 188 -11.55 0.49 7.70
N ASP A 189 -11.27 -0.25 6.62
CA ASP A 189 -11.48 -1.69 6.58
C ASP A 189 -10.44 -2.44 7.43
N VAL A 190 -9.17 -2.00 7.41
CA VAL A 190 -8.12 -2.55 8.27
C VAL A 190 -8.45 -2.32 9.75
N VAL A 191 -8.85 -1.10 10.10
CA VAL A 191 -9.29 -0.74 11.45
C VAL A 191 -10.51 -1.56 11.87
N ARG A 192 -11.48 -1.75 10.97
CA ARG A 192 -12.65 -2.60 11.22
C ARG A 192 -12.25 -4.06 11.51
N ASN A 193 -11.29 -4.61 10.76
CA ASN A 193 -10.80 -5.97 10.97
C ASN A 193 -10.03 -6.10 12.29
N GLN A 194 -9.21 -5.12 12.65
CA GLN A 194 -8.54 -5.08 13.96
C GLN A 194 -9.56 -5.11 15.11
N ARG A 195 -10.62 -4.31 15.00
CA ARG A 195 -11.68 -4.22 16.02
C ARG A 195 -12.41 -5.55 16.23
N ARG A 196 -12.52 -6.40 15.21
CA ARG A 196 -13.15 -7.73 15.32
C ARG A 196 -12.37 -8.69 16.22
N LEU A 197 -11.07 -8.47 16.42
CA LEU A 197 -10.24 -9.31 17.30
C LEU A 197 -10.40 -8.99 18.78
N VAL A 198 -10.76 -7.75 19.13
CA VAL A 198 -10.87 -7.28 20.52
C VAL A 198 -11.76 -8.18 21.40
N PRO A 199 -12.99 -8.56 21.01
CA PRO A 199 -13.81 -9.43 21.84
C PRO A 199 -13.24 -10.84 22.01
N ILE A 200 -12.48 -11.33 21.04
CA ILE A 200 -11.89 -12.67 21.08
C ILE A 200 -10.72 -12.69 22.06
N SER A 201 -9.86 -11.66 22.00
CA SER A 201 -8.73 -11.50 22.90
C SER A 201 -9.14 -11.28 24.36
N LEU A 202 -10.32 -10.69 24.61
CA LEU A 202 -10.82 -10.42 25.96
C LEU A 202 -11.57 -11.61 26.60
N GLY A 203 -11.96 -12.62 25.82
CA GLY A 203 -12.67 -13.81 26.31
C GLY A 203 -14.09 -13.53 26.83
N LYS A 204 -14.66 -14.49 27.58
CA LYS A 204 -16.09 -14.48 28.03
C LYS A 204 -16.40 -13.45 29.13
N GLY A 205 -15.42 -12.71 29.66
CA GLY A 205 -15.59 -11.72 30.72
C GLY A 205 -15.54 -10.28 30.19
N LEU A 206 -16.56 -9.85 29.44
CA LEU A 206 -16.64 -8.46 28.95
C LEU A 206 -17.01 -7.49 30.07
N HIS A 207 -16.03 -7.03 30.84
CA HIS A 207 -16.20 -5.83 31.68
C HIS A 207 -16.08 -4.57 30.79
N PRO A 208 -17.04 -3.63 30.81
CA PRO A 208 -17.05 -2.44 29.94
C PRO A 208 -15.76 -1.61 29.97
N LEU A 209 -15.10 -1.53 31.13
CA LEU A 209 -13.83 -0.82 31.26
C LEU A 209 -12.67 -1.52 30.53
N ARG A 210 -12.62 -2.86 30.53
CA ARG A 210 -11.58 -3.63 29.81
C ARG A 210 -11.79 -3.52 28.31
N TRP A 211 -13.05 -3.52 27.89
CA TRP A 211 -13.45 -3.22 26.52
C TRP A 211 -12.95 -1.82 26.11
N ALA A 212 -13.33 -0.76 26.85
CA ALA A 212 -12.88 0.61 26.57
C ALA A 212 -11.34 0.77 26.59
N ALA A 213 -10.64 0.07 27.49
CA ALA A 213 -9.18 0.06 27.52
C ALA A 213 -8.56 -0.58 26.27
N ALA A 214 -9.10 -1.72 25.82
CA ALA A 214 -8.68 -2.38 24.58
C ALA A 214 -8.96 -1.51 23.35
N TRP A 215 -10.10 -0.79 23.33
CA TRP A 215 -10.38 0.21 22.29
C TRP A 215 -9.37 1.36 22.27
N ARG A 216 -9.05 1.89 23.45
CA ARG A 216 -8.03 2.93 23.58
C ARG A 216 -6.67 2.44 23.07
N GLN A 217 -6.34 1.16 23.27
CA GLN A 217 -5.11 0.57 22.76
C GLN A 217 -5.13 0.45 21.22
N VAL A 218 -6.23 -0.02 20.63
CA VAL A 218 -6.40 -0.05 19.16
C VAL A 218 -6.19 1.35 18.57
N TRP A 219 -6.78 2.39 19.16
CA TRP A 219 -6.60 3.78 18.71
C TRP A 219 -5.16 4.31 18.83
N LYS A 220 -4.38 3.83 19.82
CA LYS A 220 -2.97 4.22 19.94
C LYS A 220 -2.10 3.55 18.87
N GLU A 221 -2.35 2.27 18.60
CA GLU A 221 -1.64 1.51 17.55
C GLU A 221 -2.00 2.00 16.14
N ASP A 222 -3.24 2.46 15.97
CA ASP A 222 -3.83 3.03 14.75
C ASP A 222 -2.90 4.03 14.05
N ARG A 223 -2.52 5.09 14.77
CA ARG A 223 -1.88 6.27 14.15
C ARG A 223 -0.58 5.94 13.43
N ARG A 224 0.25 5.04 13.99
CA ARG A 224 1.53 4.69 13.39
C ARG A 224 1.34 3.93 12.08
N ILE A 225 0.44 2.95 12.10
CA ILE A 225 0.20 2.06 10.96
C ILE A 225 -0.59 2.80 9.88
N GLU A 226 -1.49 3.70 10.29
CA GLU A 226 -2.16 4.65 9.40
C GLU A 226 -1.13 5.51 8.66
N THR A 227 -0.18 6.11 9.38
CA THR A 227 0.91 6.87 8.75
C THR A 227 1.69 6.01 7.77
N ASP A 228 2.13 4.82 8.17
CA ASP A 228 2.89 3.93 7.27
C ASP A 228 2.05 3.51 6.04
N HIS A 229 0.73 3.33 6.20
CA HIS A 229 -0.22 3.09 5.11
C HIS A 229 -0.36 4.30 4.18
N GLN A 230 -0.52 5.51 4.71
CA GLN A 230 -0.60 6.73 3.93
C GLN A 230 0.70 7.01 3.17
N ILE A 231 1.87 6.76 3.78
CA ILE A 231 3.18 6.91 3.13
C ILE A 231 3.26 6.05 1.87
N ILE A 232 2.90 4.77 1.95
CA ILE A 232 3.02 3.89 0.80
C ILE A 232 2.00 4.21 -0.30
N VAL A 233 0.77 4.59 0.05
CA VAL A 233 -0.22 5.09 -0.92
C VAL A 233 0.28 6.36 -1.59
N ALA A 234 0.90 7.28 -0.84
CA ALA A 234 1.47 8.51 -1.40
C ALA A 234 2.60 8.18 -2.38
N HIS A 235 3.50 7.24 -2.03
CA HIS A 235 4.56 6.79 -2.93
C HIS A 235 4.03 6.19 -4.23
N GLU A 236 3.04 5.30 -4.17
CA GLU A 236 2.43 4.69 -5.37
C GLU A 236 1.83 5.76 -6.30
N ARG A 237 1.08 6.71 -5.72
CA ARG A 237 0.47 7.82 -6.47
C ARG A 237 1.50 8.80 -7.04
N LEU A 238 2.60 9.02 -6.33
CA LEU A 238 3.72 9.82 -6.82
C LEU A 238 4.39 9.16 -8.02
N ILE A 239 4.66 7.85 -7.97
CA ILE A 239 5.23 7.08 -9.08
C ILE A 239 4.29 7.12 -10.30
N ALA A 240 2.99 6.89 -10.10
CA ALA A 240 2.00 6.97 -11.18
C ALA A 240 1.96 8.37 -11.81
N THR A 241 1.94 9.42 -10.99
CA THR A 241 1.92 10.81 -11.48
C THR A 241 3.20 11.15 -12.25
N GLU A 242 4.36 10.67 -11.79
CA GLU A 242 5.62 10.84 -12.52
C GLU A 242 5.59 10.18 -13.90
N LEU A 243 5.12 8.93 -13.98
CA LEU A 243 5.00 8.22 -15.25
C LEU A 243 4.06 8.97 -16.19
N ALA A 244 2.95 9.52 -15.68
CA ALA A 244 2.05 10.36 -16.46
C ALA A 244 2.72 11.64 -16.97
N LEU A 245 3.49 12.34 -16.13
CA LEU A 245 4.27 13.53 -16.51
C LEU A 245 5.30 13.21 -17.60
N ARG A 246 5.99 12.07 -17.49
CA ARG A 246 6.95 11.59 -18.49
C ARG A 246 6.27 11.28 -19.83
N CYS A 247 5.11 10.61 -19.80
CA CYS A 247 4.32 10.34 -20.99
C CYS A 247 3.85 11.64 -21.65
N PHE A 248 3.39 12.61 -20.85
CA PHE A 248 3.00 13.93 -21.36
C PHE A 248 4.16 14.66 -22.04
N ARG A 249 5.32 14.71 -21.37
CA ARG A 249 6.51 15.36 -21.92
C ARG A 249 6.97 14.70 -23.21
N SER A 250 6.92 13.37 -23.28
CA SER A 250 7.27 12.63 -24.50
C SER A 250 6.37 13.00 -25.68
N ASP A 251 5.07 13.16 -25.46
CA ASP A 251 4.11 13.44 -26.53
C ASP A 251 4.10 14.92 -26.95
N ARG A 252 4.29 15.83 -26.00
CA ARG A 252 4.12 17.28 -26.20
C ARG A 252 5.43 18.05 -26.35
N GLY A 253 6.56 17.44 -25.97
CA GLY A 253 7.88 18.06 -25.99
C GLY A 253 8.15 19.05 -24.84
N HIS A 254 7.19 19.24 -23.93
CA HIS A 254 7.33 20.10 -22.74
C HIS A 254 6.61 19.49 -21.53
N ALA A 255 6.99 19.90 -20.32
CA ALA A 255 6.26 19.55 -19.10
C ALA A 255 4.89 20.28 -19.04
N PRO A 256 3.85 19.70 -18.44
CA PRO A 256 2.58 20.39 -18.27
C PRO A 256 2.74 21.57 -17.29
N GLY A 257 1.95 22.63 -17.48
CA GLY A 257 1.96 23.77 -16.57
C GLY A 257 1.33 23.46 -15.21
N ARG A 258 0.41 22.49 -15.19
CA ARG A 258 -0.29 22.01 -13.99
C ARG A 258 -0.73 20.55 -14.15
N LEU A 259 -0.97 19.86 -13.04
CA LEU A 259 -1.32 18.43 -13.05
C LEU A 259 -2.62 18.14 -13.81
N GLU A 260 -3.58 19.07 -13.82
CA GLU A 260 -4.88 18.88 -14.49
C GLU A 260 -4.76 18.63 -15.99
N GLU A 261 -3.65 19.02 -16.63
CA GLU A 261 -3.38 18.75 -18.04
C GLU A 261 -3.09 17.26 -18.34
N LEU A 262 -2.82 16.46 -17.30
CA LEU A 262 -2.67 15.01 -17.42
C LEU A 262 -4.01 14.30 -17.62
N VAL A 263 -5.12 14.94 -17.23
CA VAL A 263 -6.48 14.41 -17.38
C VAL A 263 -7.06 14.84 -18.73
N ALA A 264 -7.74 14.00 -19.50
CA ALA A 264 -8.10 12.59 -19.31
C ALA A 264 -7.21 11.61 -20.10
N ALA A 265 -6.14 12.11 -20.72
CA ALA A 265 -5.35 11.36 -21.70
C ALA A 265 -4.30 10.44 -21.04
N TYR A 266 -3.79 10.80 -19.87
CA TYR A 266 -2.74 10.06 -19.16
C TYR A 266 -3.21 9.54 -17.80
N LEU A 267 -4.10 10.27 -17.14
CA LEU A 267 -4.72 9.88 -15.88
C LEU A 267 -6.25 10.04 -15.98
N PRO A 268 -7.06 9.15 -15.38
CA PRO A 268 -8.52 9.31 -15.33
C PRO A 268 -8.94 10.49 -14.42
N GLN A 269 -8.17 10.73 -13.36
CA GLN A 269 -8.32 11.83 -12.42
C GLN A 269 -6.98 12.10 -11.74
N ILE A 270 -6.81 13.28 -11.13
CA ILE A 270 -5.59 13.58 -10.38
C ILE A 270 -5.57 12.80 -9.05
N PRO A 271 -4.52 12.00 -8.78
CA PRO A 271 -4.38 11.34 -7.49
C PRO A 271 -4.32 12.35 -6.34
N GLN A 272 -5.08 12.05 -5.28
CA GLN A 272 -5.06 12.86 -4.07
C GLN A 272 -3.87 12.45 -3.18
N ASP A 273 -3.27 13.43 -2.53
CA ASP A 273 -2.32 13.23 -1.45
C ASP A 273 -3.05 12.65 -0.20
N PRO A 274 -2.67 11.46 0.27
CA PRO A 274 -3.28 10.82 1.45
C PRO A 274 -3.18 11.63 2.75
N PHE A 275 -2.26 12.59 2.85
CA PHE A 275 -2.04 13.38 4.07
C PHE A 275 -2.84 14.68 4.08
N SER A 276 -2.86 15.41 2.97
CA SER A 276 -3.59 16.68 2.87
C SER A 276 -5.03 16.53 2.39
N GLY A 277 -5.36 15.44 1.71
CA GLY A 277 -6.64 15.25 1.00
C GLY A 277 -6.79 16.13 -0.25
N GLN A 278 -5.75 16.90 -0.60
CA GLN A 278 -5.69 17.73 -1.81
C GLN A 278 -4.91 17.00 -2.91
N THR A 279 -4.64 17.66 -4.04
CA THR A 279 -3.73 17.10 -5.07
C THR A 279 -2.29 17.09 -4.56
N LEU A 280 -1.47 16.17 -5.09
CA LEU A 280 0.00 16.21 -4.89
C LEU A 280 0.57 17.58 -5.27
N ILE A 281 1.67 17.98 -4.63
CA ILE A 281 2.31 19.25 -4.91
C ILE A 281 3.23 19.09 -6.12
N TYR A 282 2.96 19.88 -7.16
CA TYR A 282 3.71 19.91 -8.41
C TYR A 282 4.24 21.33 -8.67
N ARG A 283 5.54 21.43 -8.96
CA ARG A 283 6.22 22.68 -9.27
C ARG A 283 7.08 22.51 -10.54
N PRO A 284 6.63 22.96 -11.72
CA PRO A 284 7.43 22.87 -12.93
C PRO A 284 8.67 23.76 -12.82
N THR A 285 9.83 23.25 -13.27
CA THR A 285 11.13 23.94 -13.24
C THR A 285 11.86 23.72 -14.56
N GLY A 286 11.64 24.62 -15.52
CA GLY A 286 12.23 24.50 -16.87
C GLY A 286 11.71 23.27 -17.61
N ALA A 287 12.62 22.37 -18.01
CA ALA A 287 12.28 21.10 -18.68
C ALA A 287 11.95 19.95 -17.71
N ASN A 288 12.06 20.21 -16.41
CA ASN A 288 11.81 19.26 -15.34
C ASN A 288 10.76 19.79 -14.35
N TRP A 289 10.52 19.09 -13.25
CA TRP A 289 9.56 19.44 -12.22
C TRP A 289 9.95 18.86 -10.87
N LEU A 290 9.37 19.44 -9.83
CA LEU A 290 9.37 18.89 -8.48
C LEU A 290 7.96 18.36 -8.19
N LEU A 291 7.87 17.11 -7.73
CA LEU A 291 6.62 16.44 -7.40
C LEU A 291 6.76 15.73 -6.04
N TYR A 292 5.86 16.03 -5.09
CA TYR A 292 5.92 15.48 -3.73
C TYR A 292 4.57 15.51 -3.01
N SER A 293 4.48 14.80 -1.87
CA SER A 293 3.36 14.89 -0.92
C SER A 293 3.82 15.63 0.34
N VAL A 294 2.91 16.35 1.01
CA VAL A 294 3.24 17.11 2.26
C VAL A 294 3.69 16.20 3.41
N GLY A 295 3.35 14.91 3.34
CA GLY A 295 3.78 13.93 4.32
C GLY A 295 3.08 14.02 5.68
N PRO A 296 3.55 13.23 6.67
CA PRO A 296 2.80 12.95 7.90
C PRO A 296 2.56 14.14 8.83
N ASP A 297 3.36 15.19 8.75
CA ASP A 297 3.17 16.39 9.56
C ASP A 297 2.17 17.38 8.94
N GLY A 298 1.79 17.16 7.67
CA GLY A 298 0.85 18.00 6.94
C GLY A 298 1.37 19.40 6.61
N VAL A 299 2.67 19.64 6.75
CA VAL A 299 3.30 20.93 6.50
C VAL A 299 4.15 20.82 5.24
N ASP A 300 3.89 21.70 4.27
CA ASP A 300 4.74 21.81 3.07
C ASP A 300 6.11 22.37 3.45
N HIS A 301 7.16 21.54 3.38
CA HIS A 301 8.54 21.97 3.62
C HIS A 301 9.27 22.43 2.35
N GLY A 302 8.51 22.63 1.28
CA GLY A 302 8.99 23.16 0.01
C GLY A 302 9.72 22.13 -0.84
N GLY A 303 9.47 20.84 -0.65
CA GLY A 303 10.15 19.79 -1.39
C GLY A 303 11.44 19.30 -0.71
N LYS A 304 11.48 19.28 0.64
CA LYS A 304 12.67 18.82 1.37
C LYS A 304 12.44 17.43 1.99
N PRO A 305 13.27 16.42 1.65
CA PRO A 305 13.11 15.07 2.18
C PRO A 305 13.25 15.04 3.70
N ALA A 306 12.28 14.38 4.33
CA ALA A 306 12.41 13.89 5.68
C ALA A 306 13.67 13.01 5.79
N PRO A 307 14.53 13.18 6.81
CA PRO A 307 15.53 12.17 7.16
C PRO A 307 14.87 10.79 7.24
N ARG A 308 15.49 9.75 6.66
CA ARG A 308 14.94 8.39 6.57
C ARG A 308 14.51 7.78 7.92
N ALA A 309 15.05 8.29 9.03
CA ALA A 309 14.72 7.91 10.41
C ALA A 309 13.63 8.75 11.07
N SER A 310 13.27 9.92 10.51
CA SER A 310 12.21 10.79 11.01
C SER A 310 10.98 10.70 10.12
N ARG A 311 9.82 10.39 10.72
CA ARG A 311 8.51 10.53 10.07
C ARG A 311 8.03 12.00 10.06
N GLN A 312 8.94 12.94 9.85
CA GLN A 312 8.72 14.39 9.84
C GLN A 312 9.31 14.93 8.53
N GLY A 313 8.49 15.60 7.71
CA GLY A 313 8.88 16.11 6.39
C GLY A 313 8.09 15.52 5.21
N ASP A 314 8.34 16.12 4.04
CA ASP A 314 7.68 15.78 2.78
C ASP A 314 8.05 14.37 2.30
N VAL A 315 7.14 13.71 1.58
CA VAL A 315 7.34 12.37 1.00
C VAL A 315 7.75 12.50 -0.46
N PHE A 316 8.89 11.89 -0.80
CA PHE A 316 9.47 11.88 -2.15
C PHE A 316 9.51 10.47 -2.71
N PHE A 317 9.53 10.41 -4.04
CA PHE A 317 10.24 9.37 -4.74
C PHE A 317 11.45 10.04 -5.40
N ASP A 318 12.64 9.45 -5.27
CA ASP A 318 13.84 9.96 -5.96
C ASP A 318 13.67 9.70 -7.48
N SER A 319 12.99 10.61 -8.18
CA SER A 319 13.13 10.68 -9.65
C SER A 319 14.52 11.23 -9.95
N PRO A 320 15.34 10.56 -10.77
CA PRO A 320 16.63 11.10 -11.19
C PRO A 320 16.50 12.17 -12.28
N TRP A 321 15.29 12.61 -12.59
CA TRP A 321 15.00 13.56 -13.66
C TRP A 321 14.71 14.92 -13.09
#